data_AF-A0A6I8NGN1-F1
#
_entry.id   AF-A0A6I8NGN1-F1
#
_cell.length_a   1.000
_cell.length_b   1.000
_cell.length_c   1.000
_cell.angle_alpha   90.00
_cell.angle_beta   90.00
_cell.angle_gamma   90.00
#
_symmetry.space_group_name_H-M   'P 1'
#
loop_
_entity.id
_entity.type
_entity.pdbx_description
1 polymer ?
#
loop_
_entity_poly.entity_id
_entity_poly.type
_entity_poly.pdbx_seq_one_letter_code
_entity_poly.pdbx_strand_id
1 'polypeptide(L)'
;MPRPAEPAQCGASAAAPEALVSARPGPRRAPPSRAEPSGAERSRAEPSGAGRSRARPGLCARGPVGRCRGGRADGGWGRLRRTGPSAMFGCLVAGRLVQTAAQQVAEDKFVFDLPDYESVNHVVVFMLGTVPFPEGMGGSVYFSYPDRSGTPVWQLLGFVTNAKPSAIFKISGLKSGEGGQHPFGTMTIARTPSVAQIGISVELLETLAQQTPVGNAAVSSVDSFTQFTQKMLDSFYNFATSFAVSPAQMTPSPSEVFIPANVVLKWYENFQRRLAQNPLFWKT
;
A
#
# COMPACT_ATOMS: atom_id res chain seq x y z
N MET A 1 46.00 -49.60 -63.39
CA MET A 1 45.18 -48.53 -64.00
C MET A 1 43.78 -49.09 -64.25
N PRO A 2 42.70 -48.33 -64.00
CA PRO A 2 41.85 -48.56 -62.82
C PRO A 2 40.43 -49.11 -63.11
N ARG A 3 39.78 -49.56 -62.03
CA ARG A 3 38.38 -49.99 -61.92
C ARG A 3 37.40 -48.87 -62.26
N PRO A 4 36.23 -49.15 -62.86
CA PRO A 4 35.10 -48.23 -62.86
C PRO A 4 34.26 -48.38 -61.59
N ALA A 5 33.71 -47.24 -61.17
CA ALA A 5 32.96 -47.00 -59.95
C ALA A 5 31.52 -47.54 -60.01
N GLU A 6 31.02 -47.97 -58.85
CA GLU A 6 29.61 -48.27 -58.59
C GLU A 6 28.99 -47.10 -57.79
N PRO A 7 27.76 -46.65 -58.10
CA PRO A 7 27.14 -45.50 -57.43
C PRO A 7 26.46 -45.85 -56.11
N ALA A 8 26.54 -44.89 -55.19
CA ALA A 8 26.01 -44.90 -53.84
C ALA A 8 24.47 -45.05 -53.78
N GLN A 9 24.01 -45.98 -52.94
CA GLN A 9 22.63 -46.02 -52.43
C GLN A 9 22.57 -45.29 -51.08
N CYS A 10 21.72 -44.27 -51.03
CA CYS A 10 21.37 -43.53 -49.83
C CYS A 10 20.20 -44.23 -49.13
N GLY A 11 20.47 -44.99 -48.07
CA GLY A 11 19.47 -45.57 -47.18
C GLY A 11 19.57 -44.94 -45.80
N ALA A 12 18.63 -44.05 -45.48
CA ALA A 12 18.51 -43.42 -44.18
C ALA A 12 18.02 -44.42 -43.13
N SER A 13 18.86 -44.76 -42.16
CA SER A 13 18.47 -45.46 -40.93
C SER A 13 18.46 -44.46 -39.78
N ALA A 14 17.27 -44.06 -39.34
CA ALA A 14 17.08 -43.23 -38.17
C ALA A 14 17.10 -44.10 -36.91
N ALA A 15 18.21 -44.04 -36.18
CA ALA A 15 18.33 -44.58 -34.83
C ALA A 15 17.74 -43.57 -33.82
N ALA A 16 16.81 -44.04 -33.00
CA ALA A 16 16.26 -43.30 -31.87
C ALA A 16 17.28 -43.24 -30.70
N PRO A 17 17.36 -42.14 -29.93
CA PRO A 17 17.95 -42.16 -28.60
C PRO A 17 16.89 -42.30 -27.51
N GLU A 18 17.17 -43.23 -26.60
CA GLU A 18 16.43 -43.55 -25.38
C GLU A 18 16.28 -42.32 -24.45
N ALA A 19 15.05 -42.11 -23.98
CA ALA A 19 14.74 -41.12 -22.94
C ALA A 19 14.77 -41.79 -21.56
N LEU A 20 15.68 -41.29 -20.72
CA LEU A 20 15.89 -41.61 -19.32
C LEU A 20 14.60 -41.35 -18.49
N VAL A 21 13.96 -42.42 -18.01
CA VAL A 21 12.86 -42.36 -17.04
C VAL A 21 13.42 -41.97 -15.66
N SER A 22 13.10 -40.76 -15.20
CA SER A 22 13.30 -40.33 -13.82
C SER A 22 11.97 -40.40 -13.07
N ALA A 23 11.84 -41.39 -12.19
CA ALA A 23 10.69 -41.61 -11.35
C ALA A 23 10.50 -40.47 -10.34
N ARG A 24 9.37 -39.75 -10.40
CA ARG A 24 8.93 -38.83 -9.34
C ARG A 24 7.91 -39.53 -8.43
N PRO A 25 8.04 -39.41 -7.09
CA PRO A 25 7.09 -40.02 -6.16
C PRO A 25 5.77 -39.23 -6.10
N GLY A 26 4.66 -39.97 -6.02
CA GLY A 26 3.30 -39.42 -6.00
C GLY A 26 2.95 -38.62 -4.72
N PRO A 27 1.81 -37.90 -4.73
CA PRO A 27 1.45 -37.00 -3.64
C PRO A 27 0.94 -37.77 -2.41
N ARG A 28 1.54 -37.48 -1.25
CA ARG A 28 1.09 -37.95 0.06
C ARG A 28 -0.19 -37.21 0.45
N ARG A 29 -1.26 -37.96 0.75
CA ARG A 29 -2.49 -37.45 1.39
C ARG A 29 -2.18 -36.89 2.78
N ALA A 30 -2.58 -35.65 3.04
CA ALA A 30 -2.62 -35.08 4.38
C ALA A 30 -3.92 -35.52 5.11
N PRO A 31 -3.88 -35.84 6.42
CA PRO A 31 -5.07 -36.14 7.20
C PRO A 31 -5.86 -34.86 7.55
N PRO A 32 -7.19 -34.96 7.76
CA PRO A 32 -8.03 -33.80 8.05
C PRO A 32 -7.78 -33.27 9.47
N SER A 33 -7.62 -31.95 9.57
CA SER A 33 -7.55 -31.18 10.81
C SER A 33 -8.90 -31.16 11.52
N ARG A 34 -8.94 -31.71 12.73
CA ARG A 34 -10.07 -31.67 13.66
C ARG A 34 -10.17 -30.26 14.24
N ALA A 35 -11.25 -29.55 13.92
CA ALA A 35 -11.59 -28.28 14.55
C ALA A 35 -12.19 -28.55 15.95
N GLU A 36 -11.55 -28.05 17.00
CA GLU A 36 -12.14 -27.94 18.34
C GLU A 36 -12.88 -26.60 18.46
N PRO A 37 -14.09 -26.55 19.04
CA PRO A 37 -14.79 -25.30 19.27
C PRO A 37 -14.23 -24.59 20.51
N SER A 38 -13.74 -23.36 20.30
CA SER A 38 -13.38 -22.41 21.36
C SER A 38 -14.64 -22.05 22.16
N GLY A 39 -14.58 -22.29 23.47
CA GLY A 39 -15.59 -21.87 24.43
C GLY A 39 -15.67 -20.35 24.50
N ALA A 40 -16.82 -19.81 24.11
CA ALA A 40 -17.18 -18.42 24.35
C ALA A 40 -17.62 -18.27 25.81
N GLU A 41 -16.69 -17.86 26.68
CA GLU A 41 -17.02 -17.46 28.04
C GLU A 41 -17.58 -16.02 28.03
N ARG A 42 -18.85 -15.92 28.41
CA ARG A 42 -19.65 -14.70 28.39
C ARG A 42 -19.50 -13.99 29.73
N SER A 43 -18.48 -13.15 29.88
CA SER A 43 -18.33 -12.31 31.08
C SER A 43 -19.31 -11.13 31.02
N ARG A 44 -20.44 -11.32 31.71
CA ARG A 44 -21.46 -10.32 32.01
C ARG A 44 -20.94 -9.42 33.14
N ALA A 45 -20.56 -8.18 32.82
CA ALA A 45 -20.30 -7.15 33.82
C ALA A 45 -21.60 -6.40 34.15
N GLU A 46 -22.03 -6.47 35.41
CA GLU A 46 -23.11 -5.65 35.98
C GLU A 46 -22.63 -4.20 36.23
N PRO A 47 -23.45 -3.16 35.97
CA PRO A 47 -23.18 -1.84 36.48
C PRO A 47 -23.85 -1.64 37.86
N SER A 48 -23.02 -1.62 38.90
CA SER A 48 -23.37 -1.10 40.23
C SER A 48 -23.56 0.42 40.14
N GLY A 49 -24.74 0.89 40.53
CA GLY A 49 -25.05 2.31 40.69
C GLY A 49 -24.85 2.77 42.13
N ALA A 50 -24.37 4.00 42.31
CA ALA A 50 -24.83 4.97 43.31
C ALA A 50 -23.85 6.15 43.38
N GLY A 51 -24.37 7.39 43.43
CA GLY A 51 -23.57 8.57 43.78
C GLY A 51 -24.00 9.89 43.13
N ARG A 52 -25.29 10.25 43.17
CA ARG A 52 -25.75 11.62 42.85
C ARG A 52 -25.62 12.50 44.10
N SER A 53 -24.60 13.35 44.14
CA SER A 53 -24.48 14.41 45.15
C SER A 53 -25.11 15.70 44.62
N ARG A 54 -26.29 16.03 45.18
CA ARG A 54 -26.99 17.32 45.01
C ARG A 54 -26.25 18.41 45.78
N ALA A 55 -25.81 19.48 45.10
CA ALA A 55 -25.42 20.72 45.75
C ALA A 55 -26.64 21.65 45.89
N ARG A 56 -26.86 22.17 47.10
CA ARG A 56 -27.89 23.16 47.46
C ARG A 56 -27.45 24.58 47.05
N PRO A 57 -28.38 25.47 46.66
CA PRO A 57 -28.07 26.89 46.47
C PRO A 57 -28.10 27.63 47.82
N GLY A 58 -26.97 28.22 48.20
CA GLY A 58 -26.82 29.08 49.38
C GLY A 58 -26.92 30.56 49.03
N LEU A 59 -27.62 31.29 49.89
CA LEU A 59 -28.13 32.64 49.74
C LEU A 59 -27.09 33.75 49.48
N CYS A 60 -27.54 34.74 48.70
CA CYS A 60 -26.95 36.06 48.58
C CYS A 60 -27.07 36.86 49.89
N ALA A 61 -25.96 37.39 50.40
CA ALA A 61 -25.94 38.44 51.41
C ALA A 61 -25.25 39.70 50.86
N ARG A 62 -25.84 40.86 51.16
CA ARG A 62 -25.49 42.19 50.65
C ARG A 62 -24.37 42.87 51.45
N GLY A 63 -23.57 43.69 50.76
CA GLY A 63 -22.95 44.93 51.26
C GLY A 63 -21.41 44.95 51.28
N PRO A 64 -20.76 46.14 51.34
CA PRO A 64 -21.05 47.41 50.68
C PRO A 64 -19.91 47.85 49.72
N VAL A 65 -20.20 48.91 48.96
CA VAL A 65 -19.32 49.54 47.96
C VAL A 65 -18.08 50.16 48.62
N GLY A 66 -16.88 49.67 48.26
CA GLY A 66 -15.60 50.21 48.66
C GLY A 66 -14.66 50.35 47.46
N ARG A 67 -14.40 51.60 47.05
CA ARG A 67 -13.48 51.99 45.99
C ARG A 67 -12.04 51.93 46.54
N CYS A 68 -11.19 51.05 45.99
CA CYS A 68 -9.74 51.12 46.18
C CYS A 68 -9.02 51.00 44.83
N ARG A 69 -8.09 51.94 44.61
CA ARG A 69 -7.24 52.12 43.44
C ARG A 69 -6.20 50.99 43.30
N GLY A 70 -5.85 50.70 42.05
CA GLY A 70 -4.46 50.45 41.63
C GLY A 70 -3.91 49.04 41.90
N GLY A 71 -4.08 48.15 40.93
CA GLY A 71 -3.36 46.88 40.86
C GLY A 71 -3.33 46.38 39.43
N ARG A 72 -2.18 46.50 38.77
CA ARG A 72 -1.86 45.92 37.47
C ARG A 72 -2.18 44.42 37.51
N ALA A 73 -3.12 43.98 36.68
CA ALA A 73 -3.30 42.58 36.35
C ALA A 73 -3.20 42.48 34.83
N ASP A 74 -1.98 42.18 34.38
CA ASP A 74 -1.70 41.74 33.01
C ASP A 74 -2.40 40.40 32.78
N GLY A 75 -3.71 40.46 32.51
CA GLY A 75 -4.52 39.36 32.00
C GLY A 75 -4.40 39.27 30.48
N GLY A 76 -3.18 39.34 29.96
CA GLY A 76 -2.92 38.95 28.60
C GLY A 76 -3.13 37.46 28.50
N TRP A 77 -4.22 37.03 27.86
CA TRP A 77 -4.26 35.74 27.21
C TRP A 77 -3.09 35.74 26.23
N GLY A 78 -1.95 35.26 26.73
CA GLY A 78 -0.77 34.98 25.97
C GLY A 78 -1.21 34.04 24.88
N ARG A 79 -1.50 34.64 23.72
CA ARG A 79 -1.46 33.97 22.44
C ARG A 79 -0.07 33.38 22.41
N LEU A 80 0.05 32.11 22.82
CA LEU A 80 1.21 31.32 22.57
C LEU A 80 1.24 31.18 21.05
N ARG A 81 1.75 32.23 20.39
CA ARG A 81 2.39 32.10 19.10
C ARG A 81 3.47 31.09 19.40
N ARG A 82 3.16 29.82 19.16
CA ARG A 82 4.16 28.80 18.89
C ARG A 82 4.95 29.38 17.72
N THR A 83 6.03 30.08 18.03
CA THR A 83 7.17 30.26 17.14
C THR A 83 7.84 28.90 17.02
N GLY A 84 7.09 27.91 16.52
CA GLY A 84 7.68 26.76 15.87
C GLY A 84 8.05 27.21 14.46
N PRO A 85 9.04 26.57 13.81
CA PRO A 85 9.28 26.77 12.39
C PRO A 85 7.93 26.65 11.64
N SER A 86 7.66 27.60 10.74
CA SER A 86 6.45 27.58 9.93
C SER A 86 6.40 26.27 9.15
N ALA A 87 5.62 25.32 9.65
CA ALA A 87 5.48 24.03 9.00
C ALA A 87 4.81 24.25 7.64
N MET A 88 5.51 23.86 6.57
CA MET A 88 5.03 23.96 5.19
C MET A 88 4.22 22.72 4.78
N PHE A 89 4.59 21.56 5.32
CA PHE A 89 4.04 20.26 4.94
C PHE A 89 3.41 19.52 6.12
N GLY A 90 2.39 18.73 5.81
CA GLY A 90 1.80 17.72 6.67
C GLY A 90 1.99 16.33 6.06
N CYS A 91 2.27 15.36 6.92
CA CYS A 91 2.33 13.94 6.59
C CYS A 91 1.33 13.19 7.46
N LEU A 92 0.47 12.39 6.83
CA LEU A 92 -0.52 11.57 7.52
C LEU A 92 -0.37 10.13 7.09
N VAL A 93 -0.18 9.25 8.06
CA VAL A 93 -0.28 7.81 7.87
C VAL A 93 -1.71 7.37 8.14
N ALA A 94 -2.28 6.56 7.26
CA ALA A 94 -3.63 6.03 7.46
C ALA A 94 -3.71 5.28 8.81
N GLY A 95 -4.64 5.70 9.68
CA GLY A 95 -4.81 5.14 11.02
C GLY A 95 -3.96 5.78 12.13
N ARG A 96 -3.17 6.83 11.84
CA ARG A 96 -2.35 7.53 12.83
C ARG A 96 -2.63 9.04 12.84
N LEU A 97 -2.11 9.73 13.86
CA LEU A 97 -2.17 11.19 13.94
C LEU A 97 -1.32 11.84 12.85
N VAL A 98 -1.78 13.01 12.40
CA VAL A 98 -1.04 13.85 11.45
C VAL A 98 0.27 14.34 12.07
N GLN A 99 1.34 14.26 11.30
CA GLN A 99 2.64 14.84 11.63
C GLN A 99 2.82 16.14 10.84
N THR A 100 3.09 17.24 11.54
CA THR A 100 3.38 18.55 10.92
C THR A 100 4.78 19.06 11.29
N ALA A 101 5.47 18.37 12.19
CA ALA A 101 6.82 18.72 12.62
C ALA A 101 7.85 17.98 11.76
N ALA A 102 8.05 18.46 10.53
CA ALA A 102 9.09 17.93 9.66
C ALA A 102 10.48 18.30 10.20
N GLN A 103 11.43 17.38 10.12
CA GLN A 103 12.84 17.66 10.31
C GLN A 103 13.38 18.33 9.04
N GLN A 104 13.77 19.60 9.13
CA GLN A 104 14.41 20.28 8.02
C GLN A 104 15.89 19.87 7.97
N VAL A 105 16.26 19.09 6.95
CA VAL A 105 17.62 18.56 6.77
C VAL A 105 18.47 19.44 5.83
N ALA A 106 17.81 20.24 5.00
CA ALA A 106 18.40 21.34 4.23
C ALA A 106 17.34 22.44 4.04
N GLU A 107 17.73 23.60 3.52
CA GLU A 107 16.79 24.71 3.28
C GLU A 107 15.58 24.30 2.43
N ASP A 108 15.82 23.46 1.44
CA ASP A 108 14.89 22.92 0.46
C ASP A 108 14.44 21.47 0.76
N LYS A 109 14.84 20.87 1.89
CA LYS A 109 14.60 19.44 2.17
C LYS A 109 14.03 19.17 3.55
N PHE A 110 12.93 18.43 3.57
CA PHE A 110 12.16 18.11 4.76
C PHE A 110 11.99 16.61 4.90
N VAL A 111 12.08 16.09 6.12
CA VAL A 111 11.98 14.65 6.42
C VAL A 111 10.97 14.41 7.54
N PHE A 112 10.13 13.40 7.36
CA PHE A 112 9.24 12.88 8.41
C PHE A 112 9.63 11.44 8.74
N ASP A 113 9.77 11.15 10.03
CA ASP A 113 10.03 9.79 10.51
C ASP A 113 8.71 9.02 10.67
N LEU A 114 8.68 7.82 10.10
CA LEU A 114 7.57 6.90 10.14
C LEU A 114 7.97 5.65 10.93
N PRO A 115 7.67 5.61 12.25
CA PRO A 115 7.91 4.40 13.05
C PRO A 115 7.02 3.25 12.59
N ASP A 116 7.42 2.01 12.83
CA ASP A 116 6.64 0.79 12.54
C ASP A 116 6.10 0.76 11.09
N TYR A 117 6.97 1.05 10.12
CA TYR A 117 6.59 1.23 8.72
C TYR A 117 5.99 -0.03 8.08
N GLU A 118 6.25 -1.21 8.63
CA GLU A 118 5.67 -2.49 8.17
C GLU A 118 4.14 -2.51 8.24
N SER A 119 3.56 -1.77 9.19
CA SER A 119 2.10 -1.63 9.34
C SER A 119 1.49 -0.55 8.44
N VAL A 120 2.32 0.21 7.74
CA VAL A 120 1.89 1.40 6.99
C VAL A 120 1.60 1.01 5.55
N ASN A 121 0.33 1.18 5.14
CA ASN A 121 -0.10 0.87 3.78
C ASN A 121 -0.17 2.10 2.88
N HIS A 122 -0.66 3.21 3.44
CA HIS A 122 -0.95 4.45 2.74
C HIS A 122 -0.43 5.65 3.51
N VAL A 123 0.20 6.56 2.79
CA VAL A 123 0.71 7.84 3.31
C VAL A 123 0.10 8.97 2.48
N VAL A 124 -0.36 10.00 3.17
CA VAL A 124 -0.87 11.22 2.58
C VAL A 124 0.12 12.32 2.87
N VAL A 125 0.60 12.99 1.83
CA VAL A 125 1.48 14.16 1.95
C VAL A 125 0.74 15.35 1.38
N PHE A 126 0.74 16.46 2.12
CA PHE A 126 0.01 17.65 1.74
C PHE A 126 0.68 18.93 2.25
N MET A 127 0.38 20.04 1.59
CA MET A 127 0.77 21.37 2.04
C MET A 127 -0.21 21.85 3.11
N LEU A 128 0.30 22.52 4.15
CA LEU A 128 -0.54 23.07 5.23
C LEU A 128 -1.27 24.36 4.85
N GLY A 129 -0.93 24.96 3.70
CA GLY A 129 -1.52 26.21 3.23
C GLY A 129 -1.01 27.47 3.96
N THR A 130 0.01 27.33 4.80
CA THR A 130 0.68 28.44 5.52
C THR A 130 1.69 29.15 4.63
N VAL A 131 2.43 28.39 3.81
CA VAL A 131 3.47 28.88 2.89
C VAL A 131 3.31 28.15 1.55
N PRO A 132 3.03 28.87 0.44
CA PRO A 132 3.02 28.26 -0.89
C PRO A 132 4.44 27.97 -1.38
N PHE A 133 4.58 27.10 -2.38
CA PHE A 133 5.85 26.95 -3.09
C PHE A 133 6.21 28.27 -3.81
N PRO A 134 7.51 28.62 -3.88
CA PRO A 134 7.98 29.70 -4.75
C PRO A 134 7.56 29.49 -6.21
N GLU A 135 7.54 30.57 -6.97
CA GLU A 135 7.18 30.51 -8.39
C GLU A 135 8.12 29.57 -9.16
N GLY A 136 7.55 28.71 -10.01
CA GLY A 136 8.32 27.72 -10.77
C GLY A 136 8.81 26.51 -9.96
N MET A 137 8.45 26.38 -8.67
CA MET A 137 8.87 25.27 -7.81
C MET A 137 7.71 24.35 -7.41
N GLY A 138 8.04 23.10 -7.07
CA GLY A 138 7.18 22.10 -6.49
C GLY A 138 7.95 21.19 -5.53
N GLY A 139 7.28 20.20 -4.96
CA GLY A 139 7.89 19.23 -4.06
C GLY A 139 7.91 17.83 -4.66
N SER A 140 9.10 17.25 -4.81
CA SER A 140 9.27 15.81 -5.04
C SER A 140 9.20 15.06 -3.70
N VAL A 141 8.33 14.06 -3.66
CA VAL A 141 8.08 13.23 -2.46
C VAL A 141 8.77 11.89 -2.64
N TYR A 142 9.66 11.56 -1.71
CA TYR A 142 10.40 10.31 -1.68
C TYR A 142 10.07 9.51 -0.43
N PHE A 143 10.19 8.19 -0.54
CA PHE A 143 10.08 7.25 0.56
C PHE A 143 11.38 6.51 0.75
N SER A 144 11.88 6.50 1.97
CA SER A 144 13.06 5.73 2.38
C SER A 144 12.63 4.56 3.25
N TYR A 145 13.08 3.36 2.90
CA TYR A 145 12.95 2.18 3.77
C TYR A 145 14.32 1.52 3.92
N PRO A 146 14.60 0.88 5.07
CA PRO A 146 15.83 0.10 5.25
C PRO A 146 15.74 -1.17 4.39
N ASP A 147 16.75 -1.41 3.57
CA ASP A 147 16.88 -2.67 2.83
C ASP A 147 17.37 -3.83 3.74
N ARG A 148 17.57 -5.01 3.15
CA ARG A 148 18.11 -6.18 3.87
C ARG A 148 19.55 -5.99 4.37
N SER A 149 20.30 -5.05 3.78
CA SER A 149 21.65 -4.67 4.21
C SER A 149 21.65 -3.59 5.32
N GLY A 150 20.48 -3.07 5.69
CA GLY A 150 20.33 -1.96 6.62
C GLY A 150 20.61 -0.58 6.01
N THR A 151 20.82 -0.52 4.68
CA THR A 151 21.06 0.72 3.94
C THR A 151 19.71 1.35 3.56
N PRO A 152 19.53 2.67 3.74
CA PRO A 152 18.33 3.35 3.26
C PRO A 152 18.24 3.28 1.73
N VAL A 153 17.11 2.84 1.23
CA VAL A 153 16.81 2.93 -0.20
C VAL A 153 15.70 3.95 -0.39
N TRP A 154 16.00 5.00 -1.16
CA TRP A 154 15.02 6.03 -1.49
C TRP A 154 14.34 5.73 -2.83
N GLN A 155 13.04 5.93 -2.86
CA GLN A 155 12.21 5.81 -4.05
C GLN A 155 11.34 7.06 -4.20
N LEU A 156 11.26 7.58 -5.43
CA LEU A 156 10.37 8.70 -5.74
C LEU A 156 8.92 8.21 -5.80
N LEU A 157 8.09 8.69 -4.89
CA LEU A 157 6.66 8.37 -4.83
C LEU A 157 5.83 9.23 -5.80
N GLY A 158 6.20 10.51 -5.95
CA GLY A 158 5.49 11.45 -6.80
C GLY A 158 5.73 12.90 -6.39
N PHE A 159 4.76 13.75 -6.68
CA PHE A 159 4.92 15.21 -6.58
C PHE A 159 3.73 15.88 -5.88
N VAL A 160 4.02 17.01 -5.23
CA VAL A 160 3.05 17.97 -4.69
C VAL A 160 3.39 19.37 -5.20
N THR A 161 2.40 20.16 -5.60
CA THR A 161 2.61 21.51 -6.16
C THR A 161 1.52 22.45 -5.66
N ASN A 162 1.64 23.75 -5.92
CA ASN A 162 0.56 24.70 -5.58
C ASN A 162 -0.78 24.36 -6.27
N ALA A 163 -0.74 23.78 -7.49
CA ALA A 163 -1.93 23.34 -8.20
C ALA A 163 -2.50 22.00 -7.67
N LYS A 164 -1.63 21.13 -7.17
CA LYS A 164 -1.98 19.85 -6.55
C LYS A 164 -1.31 19.77 -5.17
N PRO A 165 -1.89 20.41 -4.13
CA PRO A 165 -1.25 20.59 -2.84
C PRO A 165 -1.26 19.33 -1.98
N SER A 166 -1.88 18.24 -2.43
CA SER A 166 -1.96 16.98 -1.69
C SER A 166 -1.90 15.77 -2.61
N ALA A 167 -1.27 14.69 -2.14
CA ALA A 167 -1.22 13.41 -2.83
C ALA A 167 -1.26 12.25 -1.84
N ILE A 168 -1.85 11.13 -2.28
CA ILE A 168 -1.93 9.88 -1.52
C ILE A 168 -1.03 8.87 -2.22
N PHE A 169 -0.18 8.21 -1.43
CA PHE A 169 0.78 7.23 -1.90
C PHE A 169 0.59 5.89 -1.20
N LYS A 170 0.63 4.80 -1.98
CA LYS A 170 0.65 3.44 -1.44
C LYS A 170 2.10 3.03 -1.28
N ILE A 171 2.48 2.71 -0.05
CA ILE A 171 3.85 2.26 0.27
C ILE A 171 3.92 0.74 0.48
N SER A 172 2.77 0.09 0.69
CA SER A 172 2.69 -1.37 0.76
C SER A 172 2.96 -2.03 -0.59
N GLY A 173 3.94 -2.95 -0.62
CA GLY A 173 4.29 -3.68 -1.84
C GLY A 173 5.08 -2.87 -2.87
N LEU A 174 5.69 -1.76 -2.47
CA LEU A 174 6.77 -1.15 -3.25
C LEU A 174 7.87 -2.20 -3.40
N LYS A 175 8.14 -2.60 -4.65
CA LYS A 175 9.19 -3.57 -4.93
C LYS A 175 10.50 -3.00 -4.40
N SER A 176 11.29 -3.82 -3.72
CA SER A 176 12.66 -3.49 -3.35
C SER A 176 13.50 -3.37 -4.64
N GLY A 177 13.34 -2.27 -5.36
CA GLY A 177 14.09 -1.94 -6.57
C GLY A 177 15.43 -1.28 -6.23
N GLU A 178 16.33 -1.27 -7.20
CA GLU A 178 17.55 -0.45 -7.17
C GLU A 178 17.19 0.97 -6.77
N GLY A 179 17.91 1.53 -5.79
CA GLY A 179 17.63 2.87 -5.28
C GLY A 179 17.57 3.88 -6.39
N GLY A 180 16.45 4.62 -6.45
CA GLY A 180 16.31 5.72 -7.39
C GLY A 180 17.30 6.83 -7.06
N GLN A 181 17.68 7.64 -8.05
CA GLN A 181 18.40 8.89 -7.79
C GLN A 181 17.59 9.72 -6.80
N HIS A 182 18.22 10.15 -5.70
CA HIS A 182 17.55 10.90 -4.64
C HIS A 182 18.41 12.07 -4.15
N PRO A 183 17.80 13.21 -3.80
CA PRO A 183 18.52 14.41 -3.38
C PRO A 183 18.94 14.40 -1.89
N PHE A 184 18.47 13.42 -1.12
CA PHE A 184 18.82 13.25 0.29
C PHE A 184 20.15 12.50 0.40
N GLY A 185 21.28 13.21 0.48
CA GLY A 185 22.62 12.58 0.51
C GLY A 185 22.80 11.54 1.63
N THR A 186 23.98 10.89 1.67
CA THR A 186 24.42 9.87 2.65
C THR A 186 24.50 10.34 4.11
N MET A 187 23.86 11.46 4.45
CA MET A 187 23.78 11.97 5.81
C MET A 187 23.10 10.94 6.71
N THR A 188 23.88 10.52 7.71
CA THR A 188 23.56 9.65 8.82
C THR A 188 22.48 10.28 9.68
N ILE A 189 21.23 10.26 9.21
CA ILE A 189 20.11 10.28 10.14
C ILE A 189 20.27 9.00 10.96
N ALA A 190 20.30 9.07 12.30
CA ALA A 190 20.46 7.90 13.14
C ALA A 190 19.30 6.92 12.87
N ARG A 191 19.53 5.91 12.03
CA ARG A 191 18.47 5.03 11.55
C ARG A 191 18.35 3.82 12.44
N THR A 192 17.17 3.63 13.00
CA THR A 192 16.77 2.33 13.52
C THR A 192 16.13 1.53 12.39
N PRO A 193 16.38 0.21 12.28
CA PRO A 193 15.84 -0.62 11.19
C PRO A 193 14.30 -0.70 11.15
N SER A 194 13.62 -0.17 12.17
CA SER A 194 12.16 -0.12 12.29
C SER A 194 11.51 1.19 11.83
N VAL A 195 12.29 2.19 11.40
CA VAL A 195 11.78 3.53 11.04
C VAL A 195 12.03 3.80 9.55
N ALA A 196 10.95 4.02 8.80
CA ALA A 196 11.00 4.53 7.44
C ALA A 196 10.91 6.06 7.43
N GLN A 197 11.19 6.69 6.29
CA GLN A 197 11.16 8.14 6.19
C GLN A 197 10.41 8.61 4.95
N ILE A 198 9.73 9.75 5.06
CA ILE A 198 9.18 10.49 3.93
C ILE A 198 10.01 11.75 3.76
N GLY A 199 10.67 11.88 2.62
CA GLY A 199 11.43 13.05 2.23
C GLY A 199 10.65 13.91 1.26
N ILE A 200 10.68 15.22 1.45
CA ILE A 200 10.14 16.21 0.50
C ILE A 200 11.28 17.13 0.11
N SER A 201 11.59 17.19 -1.19
CA SER A 201 12.63 18.04 -1.76
C SER A 201 11.96 19.11 -2.63
N VAL A 202 12.28 20.38 -2.41
CA VAL A 202 11.74 21.50 -3.19
C VAL A 202 12.59 21.67 -4.44
N GLU A 203 11.97 21.45 -5.60
CA GLU A 203 12.67 21.40 -6.89
C GLU A 203 11.90 22.20 -7.95
N LEU A 204 12.60 22.55 -9.03
CA LEU A 204 11.99 23.22 -10.18
C LEU A 204 10.95 22.31 -10.85
N LEU A 205 9.82 22.87 -11.25
CA LEU A 205 8.74 22.13 -11.91
C LEU A 205 9.21 21.44 -13.21
N GLU A 206 10.18 22.03 -13.91
CA GLU A 206 10.79 21.42 -15.10
C GLU A 206 11.57 20.15 -14.76
N THR A 207 12.32 20.14 -13.66
CA THR A 207 13.02 18.95 -13.16
C THR A 207 12.03 17.87 -12.75
N LEU A 208 10.94 18.25 -12.07
CA LEU A 208 9.89 17.31 -11.67
C LEU A 208 9.23 16.64 -12.89
N ALA A 209 9.03 17.37 -13.98
CA ALA A 209 8.45 16.85 -15.21
C ALA A 209 9.33 15.78 -15.91
N GLN A 210 10.64 15.81 -15.67
CA GLN A 210 11.59 14.82 -16.21
C GLN A 210 11.73 13.58 -15.30
N GLN A 211 11.26 13.66 -14.06
CA GLN A 211 11.33 12.54 -13.12
C GLN A 211 10.15 11.58 -13.33
N THR A 212 10.43 10.28 -13.25
CA THR A 212 9.41 9.23 -13.34
C THR A 212 9.20 8.61 -11.95
N PRO A 213 8.07 8.86 -11.28
CA PRO A 213 7.74 8.21 -10.02
C PRO A 213 7.61 6.70 -10.18
N VAL A 214 7.84 5.94 -9.10
CA VAL A 214 7.67 4.48 -9.16
C VAL A 214 6.20 4.13 -9.44
N GLY A 215 5.97 3.29 -10.45
CA GLY A 215 4.63 3.05 -11.03
C GLY A 215 3.57 2.46 -10.08
N ASN A 216 3.96 2.02 -8.88
CA ASN A 216 3.04 1.49 -7.87
C ASN A 216 2.77 2.46 -6.71
N ALA A 217 3.46 3.60 -6.63
CA ALA A 217 3.29 4.55 -5.53
C ALA A 217 2.03 5.40 -5.64
N ALA A 218 1.62 5.76 -6.86
CA ALA A 218 0.38 6.50 -7.07
C ALA A 218 -0.83 5.59 -6.87
N VAL A 219 -1.73 5.96 -5.96
CA VAL A 219 -2.93 5.18 -5.67
C VAL A 219 -4.01 5.51 -6.70
N SER A 220 -4.00 4.77 -7.81
CA SER A 220 -5.17 4.69 -8.67
C SER A 220 -6.08 3.61 -8.12
N SER A 221 -7.23 4.01 -7.55
CA SER A 221 -8.26 3.06 -7.11
C SER A 221 -8.70 2.11 -8.24
N VAL A 222 -8.63 2.57 -9.48
CA VAL A 222 -8.95 1.80 -10.68
C VAL A 222 -7.94 0.68 -10.93
N ASP A 223 -6.65 0.91 -10.72
CA ASP A 223 -5.60 -0.08 -10.99
C ASP A 223 -5.60 -1.23 -9.96
N SER A 224 -5.81 -0.90 -8.68
CA SER A 224 -5.92 -1.91 -7.62
C SER A 224 -7.17 -2.79 -7.79
N PHE A 225 -8.29 -2.19 -8.20
CA PHE A 225 -9.53 -2.92 -8.46
C PHE A 225 -9.42 -3.80 -9.70
N THR A 226 -8.82 -3.30 -10.77
CA THR A 226 -8.57 -4.07 -12.00
C THR A 226 -7.68 -5.27 -11.73
N GLN A 227 -6.59 -5.11 -10.96
CA GLN A 227 -5.74 -6.24 -10.56
C GLN A 227 -6.51 -7.26 -9.73
N PHE A 228 -7.32 -6.82 -8.76
CA PHE A 228 -8.14 -7.72 -7.95
C PHE A 228 -9.11 -8.52 -8.83
N THR A 229 -9.85 -7.86 -9.72
CA THR A 229 -10.83 -8.53 -10.59
C THR A 229 -10.13 -9.50 -11.56
N GLN A 230 -8.97 -9.13 -12.13
CA GLN A 230 -8.17 -10.04 -12.96
C GLN A 230 -7.74 -11.29 -12.18
N LYS A 231 -7.16 -11.12 -10.98
CA LYS A 231 -6.71 -12.25 -10.15
C LYS A 231 -7.86 -13.14 -9.72
N MET A 232 -9.03 -12.57 -9.41
CA MET A 232 -10.23 -13.32 -9.07
C MET A 232 -10.73 -14.16 -10.24
N LEU A 233 -10.76 -13.60 -11.45
CA LEU A 233 -11.16 -14.33 -12.67
C LEU A 233 -10.21 -15.47 -12.98
N ASP A 234 -8.90 -15.22 -12.93
CA ASP A 234 -7.87 -16.23 -13.15
C ASP A 234 -8.01 -17.37 -12.12
N SER A 235 -8.19 -17.01 -10.84
CA SER A 235 -8.37 -17.99 -9.76
C SER A 235 -9.61 -18.85 -9.97
N PHE A 236 -10.74 -18.25 -10.36
CA PHE A 236 -11.98 -18.98 -10.62
C PHE A 236 -11.84 -19.91 -11.83
N TYR A 237 -11.29 -19.43 -12.94
CA TYR A 237 -11.11 -20.22 -14.15
C TYR A 237 -10.18 -21.41 -13.89
N ASN A 238 -9.04 -21.19 -13.22
CA ASN A 238 -8.09 -22.25 -12.86
C ASN A 238 -8.72 -23.29 -11.92
N PHE A 239 -9.50 -22.84 -10.94
CA PHE A 239 -10.24 -23.76 -10.06
C PHE A 239 -11.27 -24.57 -10.83
N ALA A 240 -12.16 -23.93 -11.61
CA ALA A 240 -13.21 -24.60 -12.35
C ALA A 240 -12.66 -25.60 -13.40
N THR A 241 -11.60 -25.22 -14.11
CA THR A 241 -10.96 -26.10 -15.10
C THR A 241 -10.20 -27.26 -14.49
N SER A 242 -9.79 -27.17 -13.21
CA SER A 242 -9.19 -28.31 -12.50
C SER A 242 -10.16 -29.49 -12.29
N PHE A 243 -11.47 -29.23 -12.34
CA PHE A 243 -12.52 -30.26 -12.28
C PHE A 243 -13.05 -30.65 -13.67
N ALA A 244 -12.42 -30.20 -14.75
CA ALA A 244 -12.82 -30.57 -16.10
C ALA A 244 -12.57 -32.07 -16.31
N VAL A 245 -13.65 -32.83 -16.49
CA VAL A 245 -13.62 -34.27 -16.75
C VAL A 245 -14.23 -34.56 -18.11
N SER A 246 -13.62 -35.51 -18.84
CA SER A 246 -14.19 -36.01 -20.09
C SER A 246 -15.36 -36.96 -19.79
N PRO A 247 -16.32 -37.14 -20.72
CA PRO A 247 -17.42 -38.10 -20.53
C PRO A 247 -16.95 -39.53 -20.24
N ALA A 248 -15.76 -39.92 -20.72
CA ALA A 248 -15.15 -41.22 -20.45
C ALA A 248 -14.60 -41.39 -19.02
N GLN A 249 -14.38 -40.29 -18.31
CA GLN A 249 -13.84 -40.26 -16.94
C GLN A 249 -14.92 -39.94 -15.89
N MET A 250 -16.15 -39.66 -16.32
CA MET A 250 -17.27 -39.36 -15.42
C MET A 250 -17.79 -40.62 -14.74
N THR A 251 -17.94 -40.55 -13.42
CA THR A 251 -18.72 -41.54 -12.66
C THR A 251 -20.21 -41.22 -12.78
N PRO A 252 -21.10 -42.22 -12.99
CA PRO A 252 -22.54 -41.97 -13.12
C PRO A 252 -23.11 -41.30 -11.87
N SER A 253 -23.53 -40.05 -12.01
CA SER A 253 -24.10 -39.22 -10.94
C SER A 253 -25.38 -38.55 -11.46
N PRO A 254 -26.56 -39.20 -11.31
CA PRO A 254 -27.81 -38.75 -11.94
C PRO A 254 -28.40 -37.47 -11.33
N SER A 255 -27.91 -37.04 -10.18
CA SER A 255 -28.35 -35.82 -9.49
C SER A 255 -27.44 -34.61 -9.73
N GLU A 256 -26.34 -34.78 -10.46
CA GLU A 256 -25.31 -33.76 -10.61
C GLU A 256 -25.39 -33.05 -11.95
N VAL A 257 -25.28 -31.72 -11.92
CA VAL A 257 -25.38 -30.87 -13.11
C VAL A 257 -23.98 -30.51 -13.58
N PHE A 258 -23.70 -30.78 -14.86
CA PHE A 258 -22.41 -30.48 -15.47
C PHE A 258 -22.52 -29.26 -16.40
N ILE A 259 -21.54 -28.35 -16.29
CA ILE A 259 -21.40 -27.22 -17.20
C ILE A 259 -20.33 -27.59 -18.25
N PRO A 260 -20.64 -27.53 -19.56
CA PRO A 260 -19.64 -27.76 -20.60
C PRO A 260 -18.45 -26.80 -20.46
N ALA A 261 -17.23 -27.32 -20.52
CA ALA A 261 -16.01 -26.53 -20.31
C ALA A 261 -15.87 -25.35 -21.30
N ASN A 262 -16.39 -25.50 -22.52
CA ASN A 262 -16.40 -24.44 -23.53
C ASN A 262 -17.29 -23.23 -23.13
N VAL A 263 -18.35 -23.44 -22.34
CA VAL A 263 -19.19 -22.36 -21.83
C VAL A 263 -18.42 -21.53 -20.80
N VAL A 264 -17.67 -22.20 -19.92
CA VAL A 264 -16.83 -21.53 -18.91
C VAL A 264 -15.72 -20.72 -19.57
N LEU A 265 -15.05 -21.26 -20.60
CA LEU A 265 -14.04 -20.55 -21.38
C LEU A 265 -14.63 -19.31 -22.07
N LYS A 266 -15.76 -19.48 -22.78
CA LYS A 266 -16.44 -18.35 -23.45
C LYS A 266 -16.87 -17.27 -22.47
N TRP A 267 -17.36 -17.65 -21.28
CA TRP A 267 -17.71 -16.68 -20.25
C TRP A 267 -16.49 -15.90 -19.77
N TYR A 268 -15.38 -16.60 -19.50
CA TYR A 268 -14.12 -15.99 -19.05
C TYR A 268 -13.56 -14.99 -20.07
N GLU A 269 -13.46 -15.37 -21.36
CA GLU A 269 -12.99 -14.48 -22.43
C GLU A 269 -13.90 -13.25 -22.58
N ASN A 270 -15.21 -13.44 -22.52
CA ASN A 270 -16.18 -12.34 -22.59
C ASN A 270 -16.05 -11.39 -21.40
N PHE A 271 -15.86 -11.92 -20.19
CA PHE A 271 -15.69 -11.12 -18.99
C PHE A 271 -14.39 -10.32 -19.06
N GLN A 272 -13.27 -10.95 -19.41
CA GLN A 272 -11.98 -10.27 -19.55
C GLN A 272 -12.04 -9.13 -20.58
N ARG A 273 -12.67 -9.37 -21.74
CA ARG A 273 -12.86 -8.34 -22.76
C ARG A 273 -13.67 -7.15 -22.26
N ARG A 274 -14.77 -7.40 -21.54
CA ARG A 274 -15.59 -6.33 -20.96
C ARG A 274 -14.86 -5.57 -19.86
N LEU A 275 -14.08 -6.27 -19.03
CA LEU A 275 -13.25 -5.67 -17.98
C LEU A 275 -12.18 -4.75 -18.55
N ALA A 276 -11.54 -5.14 -19.65
CA ALA A 276 -10.53 -4.31 -20.32
C ALA A 276 -11.12 -3.03 -20.94
N GLN A 277 -12.37 -3.08 -21.39
CA GLN A 277 -13.06 -1.92 -21.97
C GLN A 277 -13.62 -0.98 -20.90
N ASN A 278 -14.18 -1.53 -19.82
CA ASN A 278 -14.73 -0.76 -18.72
C ASN A 278 -14.53 -1.52 -17.40
N PRO A 279 -13.57 -1.11 -16.54
CA PRO A 279 -13.30 -1.78 -15.27
C PRO A 279 -14.50 -1.90 -14.32
N LEU A 280 -15.54 -1.07 -14.48
CA LEU A 280 -16.71 -0.99 -13.61
C LEU A 280 -17.99 -1.57 -14.23
N PHE A 281 -17.91 -2.25 -15.37
CA PHE A 281 -19.10 -2.72 -16.12
C PHE A 281 -20.06 -3.60 -15.32
N TRP A 282 -19.57 -4.32 -14.31
CA TRP A 282 -20.30 -5.31 -13.53
C TRP A 282 -20.93 -4.75 -12.25
N LYS A 283 -20.64 -3.48 -11.89
CA LYS A 283 -21.18 -2.81 -10.70
C LYS A 283 -22.49 -2.05 -10.98
N THR A 284 -22.90 -2.00 -12.24
CA THR A 284 -24.10 -1.29 -12.72
C THR A 284 -25.24 -2.29 -12.90
#